data_AF-U4U593-F1
#
_entry.id   AF-U4U593-F1
#
_cell.length_a   1.000
_cell.length_b   1.000
_cell.length_c   1.000
_cell.angle_alpha   90.00
_cell.angle_beta   90.00
_cell.angle_gamma   90.00
#
_symmetry.space_group_name_H-M   'P 1'
#
loop_
_entity.id
_entity.type
_entity.pdbx_description
1 polymer ?
#
loop_
_entity_poly.entity_id
_entity_poly.type
_entity_poly.pdbx_seq_one_letter_code
_entity_poly.pdbx_strand_id
1 'polypeptide(L)'
;MVYDSKKLACHYLRSRAFLLDLTALCPVDLLQLRFGTNPLMRFPRFLKVYRAVNYYYMVESRTIWPNLWRVVNLIHILLILAHWFGCFYFLLSQAEDFQGDWVYPYRPGDYATLTRKYLGSLYWSTLTLTTIGDLPTPETNAEKTDSVDGPRSLPRRGVKSRLLQFSTSNGYIFTIVSYLIGVFIFATIVGQVGNVITNRNANRLEFERLLDGAKTYMRHHKSPLALD
;
A
#
# COMPACT_ATOMS: atom_id res chain seq x y z
N MET A 1 29.96 7.54 -24.65
CA MET A 1 30.28 7.04 -23.28
C MET A 1 31.52 7.77 -22.81
N VAL A 2 31.58 8.21 -21.54
CA VAL A 2 32.76 8.88 -20.98
C VAL A 2 33.54 7.85 -20.17
N TYR A 3 34.83 7.64 -20.49
CA TYR A 3 35.66 6.62 -19.86
C TYR A 3 36.64 7.17 -18.80
N ASP A 4 36.69 8.49 -18.62
CA ASP A 4 37.58 9.12 -17.64
C ASP A 4 37.04 8.95 -16.22
N SER A 5 37.73 8.11 -15.44
CA SER A 5 37.42 7.77 -14.05
C SER A 5 37.37 9.00 -13.13
N LYS A 6 38.25 10.00 -13.34
CA LYS A 6 38.32 11.19 -12.47
C LYS A 6 37.09 12.07 -12.66
N LYS A 7 36.68 12.26 -13.91
CA LYS A 7 35.48 13.02 -14.28
C LYS A 7 34.21 12.33 -13.78
N LEU A 8 34.15 10.99 -13.87
CA LEU A 8 33.03 10.21 -13.35
C LEU A 8 32.92 10.29 -11.82
N ALA A 9 34.05 10.16 -11.10
CA ALA A 9 34.07 10.26 -9.65
C ALA A 9 33.65 11.65 -9.16
N CYS A 10 34.15 12.72 -9.77
CA CYS A 10 33.75 14.09 -9.42
C CYS A 10 32.24 14.33 -9.67
N HIS A 11 31.71 13.85 -10.79
CA HIS A 11 30.29 13.92 -11.08
C HIS A 11 29.44 13.14 -10.07
N TYR A 12 29.87 11.94 -9.70
CA TYR A 12 29.17 11.11 -8.71
C TYR A 12 29.18 11.76 -7.32
N LEU A 13 30.32 12.26 -6.85
CA LEU A 13 30.46 12.91 -5.54
C LEU A 13 29.64 14.21 -5.43
N ARG A 14 29.46 14.93 -6.54
CA ARG A 14 28.62 16.14 -6.59
C ARG A 14 27.12 15.81 -6.68
N SER A 15 26.77 14.58 -7.05
CA SER A 15 25.38 14.16 -7.22
C SER A 15 24.68 13.89 -5.88
N ARG A 16 23.38 14.18 -5.82
CA ARG A 16 22.54 13.85 -4.66
C ARG A 16 22.49 12.34 -4.37
N ALA A 17 22.79 11.50 -5.36
CA ALA A 17 22.88 10.05 -5.19
C ALA A 17 23.98 9.64 -4.20
N PHE A 18 25.11 10.37 -4.16
CA PHE A 18 26.21 10.07 -3.23
C PHE A 18 25.81 10.35 -1.78
N LEU A 19 25.10 11.45 -1.52
CA LEU A 19 24.58 11.76 -0.18
C LEU A 19 23.57 10.71 0.30
N LEU A 20 22.66 10.26 -0.57
CA LEU A 20 21.70 9.20 -0.25
C LEU A 20 22.40 7.85 0.00
N ASP A 21 23.45 7.54 -0.76
CA ASP A 21 24.23 6.32 -0.54
C ASP A 21 25.05 6.38 0.76
N LEU A 22 25.63 7.55 1.09
CA LEU A 22 26.39 7.76 2.32
C LEU A 22 25.51 7.67 3.56
N THR A 23 24.34 8.31 3.55
CA THR A 23 23.37 8.25 4.66
C THR A 23 22.82 6.84 4.87
N ALA A 24 22.58 6.08 3.80
CA ALA A 24 22.12 4.69 3.89
C ALA A 24 23.22 3.69 4.31
N LEU A 25 24.50 4.03 4.13
CA LEU A 25 25.66 3.27 4.59
C LEU A 25 26.19 3.74 5.93
N CYS A 26 25.62 4.81 6.49
CA CYS A 26 26.01 5.35 7.78
C CYS A 26 25.89 4.24 8.85
N PRO A 27 26.94 4.02 9.68
CA PRO A 27 27.03 2.89 10.61
C PRO A 27 26.13 3.04 11.85
N VAL A 28 24.84 3.31 11.64
CA VAL A 28 23.81 3.33 12.69
C VAL A 28 23.63 1.94 13.30
N ASP A 29 23.97 0.88 12.54
CA ASP A 29 24.03 -0.49 13.04
C ASP A 29 25.14 -0.69 14.10
N LEU A 30 26.25 0.07 14.05
CA LEU A 30 27.29 0.00 15.08
C LEU A 30 26.82 0.62 16.40
N LEU A 31 25.88 1.56 16.33
CA LEU A 31 25.23 2.17 17.48
C LEU A 31 24.30 1.17 18.20
N GLN A 32 23.85 0.10 17.53
CA GLN A 32 23.05 -0.98 18.16
C GLN A 32 23.85 -1.78 19.19
N LEU A 33 25.19 -1.82 19.10
CA LEU A 33 26.04 -2.45 20.12
C LEU A 33 26.01 -1.71 21.46
N ARG A 34 25.64 -0.41 21.48
CA ARG A 34 25.60 0.43 22.70
C ARG A 34 24.20 0.64 23.29
N PHE A 35 23.16 0.70 22.46
CA PHE A 35 21.79 1.06 22.90
C PHE A 35 20.81 -0.13 22.92
N GLY A 36 21.29 -1.35 22.65
CA GLY A 36 20.45 -2.54 22.52
C GLY A 36 19.80 -2.68 21.14
N THR A 37 19.17 -3.84 20.89
CA THR A 37 18.58 -4.20 19.61
C THR A 37 17.26 -3.47 19.38
N ASN A 38 17.33 -2.22 18.92
CA ASN A 38 16.16 -1.45 18.49
C ASN A 38 16.00 -1.54 16.96
N PRO A 39 14.92 -2.16 16.44
CA PRO A 39 14.67 -2.30 14.99
C PRO A 39 14.54 -0.97 14.24
N LEU A 40 14.10 0.10 14.94
CA LEU A 40 13.90 1.44 14.38
C LEU A 40 15.20 2.08 13.87
N MET A 41 16.36 1.69 14.41
CA MET A 41 17.67 2.20 13.95
C MET A 41 18.04 1.73 12.53
N ARG A 42 17.29 0.80 11.94
CA ARG A 42 17.51 0.32 10.56
C ARG A 42 16.78 1.14 9.50
N PHE A 43 15.91 2.07 9.90
CA PHE A 43 15.15 2.94 9.01
C PHE A 43 15.96 3.69 7.92
N PRO A 44 17.21 4.17 8.15
CA PRO A 44 17.99 4.83 7.10
C PRO A 44 18.25 3.96 5.86
N ARG A 45 18.09 2.63 5.92
CA ARG A 45 18.19 1.77 4.73
C ARG A 45 17.09 2.03 3.70
N PHE A 46 15.93 2.53 4.10
CA PHE A 46 14.86 2.89 3.16
C PHE A 46 15.22 4.07 2.25
N LEU A 47 16.26 4.85 2.57
CA LEU A 47 16.75 5.93 1.71
C LEU A 47 17.28 5.43 0.36
N LYS A 48 17.57 4.13 0.21
CA LYS A 48 17.97 3.52 -1.07
C LYS A 48 16.81 3.30 -2.06
N VAL A 49 15.57 3.68 -1.73
CA VAL A 49 14.41 3.57 -2.62
C VAL A 49 14.65 4.27 -3.98
N TYR A 50 15.48 5.31 -4.04
CA TYR A 50 15.84 5.98 -5.31
C TYR A 50 16.39 5.00 -6.36
N ARG A 51 17.14 3.97 -5.93
CA ARG A 51 17.76 2.99 -6.82
C ARG A 51 16.72 2.01 -7.38
N ALA A 52 15.73 1.65 -6.56
CA ALA A 52 14.59 0.84 -7.00
C ALA A 52 13.75 1.57 -8.05
N VAL A 53 13.55 2.89 -7.90
CA VAL A 53 12.85 3.72 -8.89
C VAL A 53 13.62 3.76 -10.23
N ASN A 54 14.95 3.94 -10.20
CA ASN A 54 15.76 3.88 -11.42
C ASN A 54 15.68 2.52 -12.11
N TYR A 55 15.69 1.44 -11.33
CA TYR A 55 15.52 0.09 -11.84
C TYR A 55 14.13 -0.09 -12.47
N TYR A 56 13.07 0.41 -11.84
CA TYR A 56 11.71 0.38 -12.37
C TYR A 56 11.62 1.01 -13.77
N TYR A 57 12.14 2.23 -13.93
CA TYR A 57 12.16 2.90 -15.24
C TYR A 57 12.99 2.14 -16.27
N MET A 58 14.12 1.56 -15.85
CA MET A 58 14.95 0.76 -16.74
C MET A 58 14.21 -0.48 -17.22
N VAL A 59 13.53 -1.22 -16.34
CA VAL A 59 12.78 -2.42 -16.73
C VAL A 59 11.57 -2.06 -17.57
N GLU A 60 10.84 -0.99 -17.25
CA GLU A 60 9.70 -0.53 -18.06
C GLU A 60 10.13 -0.26 -19.51
N SER A 61 11.28 0.38 -19.72
CA SER A 61 11.80 0.67 -21.07
C SER A 61 12.27 -0.57 -21.85
N ARG A 62 12.56 -1.67 -21.18
CA ARG A 62 13.09 -2.91 -21.77
C ARG A 62 12.03 -3.99 -21.92
N THR A 63 10.84 -3.81 -21.35
CA THR A 63 9.82 -4.84 -21.31
C THR A 63 9.00 -4.89 -22.60
N ILE A 64 8.81 -6.09 -23.13
CA ILE A 64 8.05 -6.36 -24.36
C ILE A 64 6.54 -6.02 -24.19
N TRP A 65 6.02 -6.11 -22.95
CA TRP A 65 4.61 -5.91 -22.61
C TRP A 65 4.48 -4.81 -21.53
N PRO A 66 4.60 -3.51 -21.89
CA PRO A 66 4.68 -2.42 -20.92
C PRO A 66 3.43 -2.30 -20.04
N ASN A 67 2.26 -2.60 -20.61
CA ASN A 67 0.99 -2.57 -19.88
C ASN A 67 0.90 -3.66 -18.78
N LEU A 68 1.43 -4.86 -19.04
CA LEU A 68 1.50 -5.92 -18.03
C LEU A 68 2.48 -5.56 -16.91
N TRP A 69 3.65 -5.01 -17.27
CA TRP A 69 4.66 -4.60 -16.30
C TRP A 69 4.13 -3.55 -15.30
N ARG A 70 3.34 -2.58 -15.79
CA ARG A 70 2.70 -1.58 -14.93
C ARG A 70 1.77 -2.21 -13.90
N VAL A 71 0.91 -3.15 -14.31
CA VAL A 71 -0.02 -3.85 -13.41
C VAL A 71 0.74 -4.68 -12.37
N VAL A 72 1.78 -5.42 -12.78
CA VAL A 72 2.60 -6.22 -11.85
C VAL A 72 3.31 -5.34 -10.83
N ASN A 73 3.91 -4.23 -11.27
CA ASN A 73 4.56 -3.28 -10.35
C ASN A 73 3.56 -2.65 -9.38
N LEU A 74 2.36 -2.34 -9.84
CA LEU A 74 1.31 -1.80 -8.99
C LEU A 74 0.85 -2.80 -7.92
N ILE A 75 0.66 -4.07 -8.29
CA ILE A 75 0.37 -5.15 -7.34
C ILE A 75 1.51 -5.29 -6.33
N HIS A 76 2.77 -5.20 -6.77
CA HIS A 76 3.93 -5.27 -5.88
C HIS A 76 3.94 -4.11 -4.85
N ILE A 77 3.68 -2.89 -5.29
CA ILE A 77 3.55 -1.72 -4.42
C ILE A 77 2.42 -1.91 -3.40
N LEU A 78 1.27 -2.42 -3.85
CA LEU A 78 0.12 -2.72 -2.98
C LEU A 78 0.48 -3.74 -1.89
N LEU A 79 1.17 -4.84 -2.24
CA LEU A 79 1.57 -5.87 -1.28
C LEU A 79 2.57 -5.35 -0.24
N ILE A 80 3.56 -4.54 -0.66
CA ILE A 80 4.51 -3.91 0.27
C ILE A 80 3.76 -3.01 1.24
N LEU A 81 2.81 -2.21 0.72
CA LEU A 81 2.06 -1.28 1.54
C LEU A 81 1.15 -2.01 2.54
N ALA A 82 0.50 -3.10 2.12
CA ALA A 82 -0.30 -3.96 3.00
C ALA A 82 0.53 -4.58 4.13
N HIS A 83 1.76 -5.00 3.82
CA HIS A 83 2.70 -5.46 4.84
C HIS A 83 3.06 -4.34 5.83
N TRP A 84 3.40 -3.14 5.33
CA TRP A 84 3.80 -2.01 6.17
C TRP A 84 2.67 -1.55 7.11
N PHE A 85 1.47 -1.33 6.58
CA PHE A 85 0.33 -0.92 7.40
C PHE A 85 -0.09 -2.03 8.37
N GLY A 86 -0.03 -3.30 7.97
CA GLY A 86 -0.29 -4.43 8.88
C GLY A 86 0.72 -4.48 10.03
N CYS A 87 2.02 -4.37 9.74
CA CYS A 87 3.06 -4.33 10.77
C CYS A 87 2.91 -3.11 11.67
N PHE A 88 2.59 -1.93 11.12
CA PHE A 88 2.37 -0.73 11.92
C PHE A 88 1.13 -0.84 12.80
N TYR A 89 0.04 -1.43 12.29
CA TYR A 89 -1.17 -1.71 13.08
C TYR A 89 -0.87 -2.63 14.27
N PHE A 90 -0.06 -3.67 14.09
CA PHE A 90 0.36 -4.53 15.21
C PHE A 90 1.27 -3.79 16.20
N LEU A 91 2.19 -2.95 15.73
CA LEU A 91 3.03 -2.12 16.60
C LEU A 91 2.21 -1.11 17.42
N LEU A 92 1.20 -0.50 16.80
CA LEU A 92 0.27 0.39 17.47
C LEU A 92 -0.58 -0.36 18.50
N SER A 93 -1.02 -1.58 18.16
CA SER A 93 -1.72 -2.48 19.09
C SER A 93 -0.87 -2.83 20.32
N GLN A 94 0.44 -3.04 20.11
CA GLN A 94 1.39 -3.29 21.19
C GLN A 94 1.64 -2.03 22.04
N ALA A 95 1.61 -0.85 21.45
CA ALA A 95 1.77 0.42 22.16
C ALA A 95 0.54 0.77 23.03
N GLU A 96 -0.64 0.24 22.68
CA GLU A 96 -1.90 0.40 23.43
C GLU A 96 -2.21 -0.82 24.34
N ASP A 97 -1.22 -1.69 24.60
CA ASP A 97 -1.33 -2.87 25.47
C ASP A 97 -2.50 -3.83 25.11
N PHE A 98 -2.83 -3.91 23.81
CA PHE A 98 -3.95 -4.70 23.28
C PHE A 98 -5.32 -4.37 23.88
N GLN A 99 -5.51 -3.14 24.37
CA GLN A 99 -6.75 -2.68 24.97
C GLN A 99 -7.66 -2.01 23.92
N GLY A 100 -8.81 -2.61 23.64
CA GLY A 100 -9.86 -2.03 22.77
C GLY A 100 -10.35 -2.96 21.67
N ASP A 101 -11.60 -2.77 21.24
CA ASP A 101 -12.27 -3.64 20.25
C ASP A 101 -11.65 -3.54 18.84
N TRP A 102 -10.99 -2.43 18.53
CA TRP A 102 -10.35 -2.21 17.24
C TRP A 102 -8.93 -2.75 17.16
N VAL A 103 -8.34 -3.09 18.31
CA VAL A 103 -6.96 -3.51 18.45
C VAL A 103 -6.84 -5.00 18.15
N TYR A 104 -5.63 -5.48 17.81
CA TYR A 104 -5.43 -6.92 17.63
C TYR A 104 -5.79 -7.69 18.93
N PRO A 105 -6.75 -8.63 18.90
CA PRO A 105 -7.21 -9.29 20.11
C PRO A 105 -6.11 -10.22 20.66
N TYR A 106 -5.58 -9.91 21.84
CA TYR A 106 -4.63 -10.76 22.53
C TYR A 106 -5.36 -11.91 23.24
N ARG A 107 -5.39 -13.10 22.64
CA ARG A 107 -5.90 -14.32 23.29
C ARG A 107 -4.73 -15.22 23.69
N PRO A 108 -4.48 -15.47 24.99
CA PRO A 108 -3.51 -16.48 25.41
C PRO A 108 -4.02 -17.87 24.98
N GLY A 109 -3.25 -18.60 24.16
CA GLY A 109 -3.62 -19.89 23.55
C GLY A 109 -3.18 -20.00 22.09
N ASP A 110 -4.02 -20.56 21.23
CA ASP A 110 -3.75 -20.81 19.78
C ASP A 110 -3.43 -19.54 18.95
N TYR A 111 -3.68 -18.35 19.50
CA TYR A 111 -3.37 -17.06 18.88
C TYR A 111 -1.96 -16.53 19.21
N ALA A 112 -1.14 -17.30 19.94
CA ALA A 112 0.22 -16.90 20.29
C ALA A 112 1.21 -16.95 19.10
N THR A 113 0.91 -17.77 18.08
CA THR A 113 1.82 -18.01 16.96
C THR A 113 2.07 -16.75 16.13
N LEU A 114 3.34 -16.55 15.73
CA LEU A 114 3.76 -15.37 14.96
C LEU A 114 3.01 -15.27 13.62
N THR A 115 2.78 -16.41 12.96
CA THR A 115 2.03 -16.49 11.71
C THR A 115 0.60 -15.98 11.86
N ARG A 116 -0.10 -16.30 12.96
CA ARG A 116 -1.48 -15.86 13.19
C ARG A 116 -1.55 -14.36 13.46
N LYS A 117 -0.59 -13.81 14.21
CA LYS A 117 -0.44 -12.36 14.44
C LYS A 117 -0.21 -11.60 13.13
N TYR A 118 0.69 -12.12 12.31
CA TYR A 118 1.00 -11.55 11.00
C TYR A 118 -0.19 -11.64 10.03
N LEU A 119 -0.83 -12.80 9.90
CA LEU A 119 -1.98 -12.96 9.00
C LEU A 119 -3.17 -12.11 9.44
N GLY A 120 -3.44 -11.99 10.74
CA GLY A 120 -4.53 -11.15 11.25
C GLY A 120 -4.30 -9.66 10.97
N SER A 121 -3.07 -9.17 11.19
CA SER A 121 -2.70 -7.78 10.89
C SER A 121 -2.65 -7.48 9.39
N LEU A 122 -2.18 -8.42 8.58
CA LEU A 122 -2.18 -8.31 7.12
C LEU A 122 -3.60 -8.33 6.55
N TYR A 123 -4.49 -9.16 7.12
CA TYR A 123 -5.91 -9.17 6.77
C TYR A 123 -6.56 -7.81 7.07
N TRP A 124 -6.36 -7.27 8.27
CA TRP A 124 -6.82 -5.93 8.65
C TRP A 124 -6.35 -4.87 7.65
N SER A 125 -5.05 -4.85 7.35
CA SER A 125 -4.49 -3.87 6.41
C SER A 125 -5.00 -4.04 4.99
N THR A 126 -5.23 -5.27 4.55
CA THR A 126 -5.72 -5.54 3.19
C THR A 126 -7.12 -4.99 3.02
N LEU A 127 -8.02 -5.25 3.99
CA LEU A 127 -9.39 -4.74 3.97
C LEU A 127 -9.46 -3.19 3.99
N THR A 128 -8.57 -2.55 4.75
CA THR A 128 -8.46 -1.08 4.81
C THR A 128 -7.96 -0.53 3.47
N LEU A 129 -6.93 -1.13 2.88
CA LEU A 129 -6.36 -0.69 1.60
C LEU A 129 -7.27 -0.95 0.39
N THR A 130 -8.05 -2.03 0.41
CA THR A 130 -9.03 -2.34 -0.64
C THR A 130 -10.38 -1.69 -0.40
N THR A 131 -10.52 -0.86 0.64
CA THR A 131 -11.73 -0.12 0.97
C THR A 131 -12.98 -0.99 1.21
N ILE A 132 -12.80 -2.27 1.56
CA ILE A 132 -13.91 -3.18 1.89
C ILE A 132 -14.56 -2.76 3.21
N GLY A 133 -13.76 -2.27 4.17
CA GLY A 133 -14.25 -1.43 5.27
C GLY A 133 -15.01 -2.12 6.42
N ASP A 134 -15.12 -3.45 6.46
CA ASP A 134 -15.80 -4.18 7.56
C ASP A 134 -14.95 -4.27 8.86
N LEU A 135 -14.36 -3.15 9.28
CA LEU A 135 -13.46 -3.10 10.44
C LEU A 135 -14.05 -2.28 11.58
N PRO A 136 -13.86 -2.70 12.85
CA PRO A 136 -14.29 -1.93 14.00
C PRO A 136 -13.67 -0.53 13.99
N THR A 137 -14.46 0.49 14.29
CA THR A 137 -13.97 1.86 14.40
C THR A 137 -12.98 1.98 15.56
N PRO A 138 -11.88 2.73 15.42
CA PRO A 138 -10.95 2.91 16.53
C PRO A 138 -11.68 3.51 17.73
N GLU A 139 -11.52 2.88 18.89
CA GLU A 139 -12.08 3.33 20.15
C GLU A 139 -10.95 3.73 21.09
N THR A 140 -11.00 4.95 21.61
CA THR A 140 -9.93 5.53 22.45
C THR A 140 -10.10 5.22 23.93
N ASN A 141 -11.24 4.64 24.32
CA ASN A 141 -11.54 4.34 25.71
C ASN A 141 -11.94 2.87 25.81
N ALA A 142 -10.95 1.98 25.90
CA ALA A 142 -11.18 0.75 26.62
C ALA A 142 -11.48 1.14 28.06
N GLU A 143 -12.76 1.30 28.41
CA GLU A 143 -13.13 1.24 29.81
C GLU A 143 -12.65 -0.12 30.30
N LYS A 144 -11.73 -0.10 31.27
CA LYS A 144 -11.14 -1.31 31.83
C LYS A 144 -12.23 -2.05 32.61
N THR A 145 -13.03 -2.85 31.91
CA THR A 145 -13.91 -3.81 32.55
C THR A 145 -13.03 -4.93 33.05
N ASP A 146 -12.76 -4.94 34.36
CA ASP A 146 -12.27 -6.13 35.07
C ASP A 146 -13.41 -7.19 35.07
N SER A 147 -13.82 -7.66 33.89
CA SER A 147 -14.78 -8.74 33.75
C SER A 147 -14.03 -10.06 33.91
N VAL A 148 -14.33 -10.76 35.01
CA VAL A 148 -13.77 -12.05 35.41
C VAL A 148 -13.96 -13.15 34.34
N ASP A 149 -14.87 -12.96 33.37
CA ASP A 149 -15.31 -13.98 32.40
C ASP A 149 -14.84 -13.76 30.93
N GLY A 150 -13.73 -13.07 30.69
CA GLY A 150 -13.17 -12.88 29.35
C GLY A 150 -13.96 -11.90 28.47
N PRO A 151 -13.56 -11.68 27.19
CA PRO A 151 -14.03 -10.54 26.40
C PRO A 151 -15.41 -10.82 25.79
N ARG A 152 -16.45 -10.74 26.61
CA ARG A 152 -17.84 -10.54 26.19
C ARG A 152 -18.57 -9.66 27.21
N SER A 153 -18.52 -8.34 27.02
CA SER A 153 -19.66 -7.45 27.29
C SER A 153 -19.39 -6.05 26.73
N LEU A 154 -20.30 -5.60 25.88
CA LEU A 154 -20.32 -4.29 25.23
C LEU A 154 -20.64 -3.19 26.27
N PRO A 155 -19.89 -2.08 26.36
CA PRO A 155 -20.38 -0.89 27.05
C PRO A 155 -21.17 0.00 26.08
N ARG A 156 -22.40 0.33 26.49
CA ARG A 156 -23.29 1.26 25.80
C ARG A 156 -22.72 2.69 25.89
N ARG A 157 -22.24 3.21 24.75
CA ARG A 157 -21.91 4.61 24.40
C ARG A 157 -22.24 5.67 25.48
N GLY A 158 -21.26 6.09 26.28
CA GLY A 158 -21.37 7.20 27.24
C GLY A 158 -20.97 8.55 26.65
N VAL A 159 -21.76 9.60 26.88
CA VAL A 159 -21.63 10.96 26.30
C VAL A 159 -20.30 11.68 26.63
N LYS A 160 -19.64 11.32 27.74
CA LYS A 160 -18.37 11.94 28.19
C LYS A 160 -17.12 11.48 27.40
N SER A 161 -17.26 10.46 26.54
CA SER A 161 -16.20 9.96 25.64
C SER A 161 -15.79 10.94 24.52
N ARG A 162 -16.61 11.95 24.25
CA ARG A 162 -16.45 12.86 23.10
C ARG A 162 -15.42 13.98 23.31
N LEU A 163 -15.09 14.31 24.56
CA LEU A 163 -14.16 15.42 24.88
C LEU A 163 -12.72 14.96 25.16
N LEU A 164 -12.52 13.72 25.61
CA LEU A 164 -11.19 13.11 25.80
C LEU A 164 -10.58 12.53 24.51
N GLN A 165 -11.35 12.55 23.41
CA GLN A 165 -10.99 12.03 22.08
C GLN A 165 -9.77 12.73 21.44
N PHE A 166 -9.36 13.88 21.96
CA PHE A 166 -8.24 14.68 21.43
C PHE A 166 -6.86 14.25 21.97
N SER A 167 -6.78 13.54 23.10
CA SER A 167 -5.48 13.25 23.75
C SER A 167 -4.80 11.95 23.28
N THR A 168 -5.53 11.01 22.67
CA THR A 168 -4.95 9.81 22.03
C THR A 168 -5.52 9.65 20.62
N SER A 169 -5.25 10.65 19.77
CA SER A 169 -5.70 10.70 18.38
C SER A 169 -4.92 9.79 17.41
N ASN A 170 -3.90 9.07 17.88
CA ASN A 170 -2.98 8.32 17.02
C ASN A 170 -3.68 7.21 16.22
N GLY A 171 -4.58 6.45 16.85
CA GLY A 171 -5.39 5.42 16.18
C GLY A 171 -6.28 6.01 15.08
N TYR A 172 -7.03 7.07 15.39
CA TYR A 172 -7.88 7.76 14.41
C TYR A 172 -7.08 8.37 13.26
N ILE A 173 -5.96 9.05 13.55
CA ILE A 173 -5.09 9.63 12.53
C ILE A 173 -4.55 8.52 11.62
N PHE A 174 -4.09 7.41 12.21
CA PHE A 174 -3.60 6.26 11.46
C PHE A 174 -4.68 5.64 10.57
N THR A 175 -5.90 5.42 11.08
CA THR A 175 -6.98 4.88 10.26
C THR A 175 -7.39 5.84 9.15
N ILE A 176 -7.52 7.14 9.42
CA ILE A 176 -7.89 8.13 8.41
C ILE A 176 -6.82 8.20 7.31
N VAL A 177 -5.55 8.27 7.69
CA VAL A 177 -4.43 8.31 6.74
C VAL A 177 -4.37 7.03 5.91
N SER A 178 -4.54 5.86 6.53
CA SER A 178 -4.51 4.59 5.80
C SER A 178 -5.71 4.41 4.87
N TYR A 179 -6.91 4.88 5.24
CA TYR A 179 -8.07 4.91 4.35
C TYR A 179 -7.88 5.86 3.17
N LEU A 180 -7.37 7.08 3.38
CA LEU A 180 -7.11 8.03 2.29
C LEU A 180 -6.09 7.50 1.29
N ILE A 181 -5.01 6.89 1.79
CA ILE A 181 -3.99 6.24 0.96
C ILE A 181 -4.60 5.02 0.23
N GLY A 182 -5.42 4.22 0.92
CA GLY A 182 -6.12 3.07 0.34
C GLY A 182 -7.03 3.46 -0.82
N VAL A 183 -7.91 4.45 -0.63
CA VAL A 183 -8.80 4.98 -1.68
C VAL A 183 -8.00 5.49 -2.89
N PHE A 184 -6.93 6.25 -2.65
CA PHE A 184 -6.08 6.75 -3.72
C PHE A 184 -5.42 5.61 -4.52
N ILE A 185 -4.91 4.59 -3.83
CA ILE A 185 -4.28 3.44 -4.49
C ILE A 185 -5.30 2.60 -5.23
N PHE A 186 -6.46 2.35 -4.65
CA PHE A 186 -7.54 1.62 -5.32
C PHE A 186 -7.98 2.35 -6.60
N ALA A 187 -8.14 3.68 -6.55
CA ALA A 187 -8.45 4.50 -7.71
C ALA A 187 -7.36 4.40 -8.82
N THR A 188 -6.08 4.42 -8.44
CA THR A 188 -4.99 4.26 -9.42
C THR A 188 -4.95 2.85 -10.02
N ILE A 189 -5.26 1.80 -9.25
CA ILE A 189 -5.39 0.43 -9.75
C ILE A 189 -6.49 0.31 -10.79
N VAL A 190 -7.71 0.76 -10.46
CA VAL A 190 -8.83 0.71 -11.40
C VAL A 190 -8.52 1.53 -12.66
N GLY A 191 -7.90 2.70 -12.52
CA GLY A 191 -7.49 3.53 -13.66
C GLY A 191 -6.46 2.86 -14.56
N GLN A 192 -5.41 2.25 -13.99
CA GLN A 192 -4.38 1.56 -14.78
C GLN A 192 -4.92 0.30 -15.45
N VAL A 193 -5.69 -0.52 -14.73
CA VAL A 193 -6.33 -1.72 -15.30
C VAL A 193 -7.29 -1.33 -16.44
N GLY A 194 -8.08 -0.28 -16.26
CA GLY A 194 -8.93 0.27 -17.31
C GLY A 194 -8.16 0.67 -18.56
N ASN A 195 -7.03 1.37 -18.40
CA ASN A 195 -6.16 1.76 -19.53
C ASN A 195 -5.55 0.55 -20.25
N VAL A 196 -5.21 -0.53 -19.53
CA VAL A 196 -4.74 -1.77 -20.15
C VAL A 196 -5.84 -2.44 -20.98
N ILE A 197 -7.08 -2.47 -20.47
CA ILE A 197 -8.23 -3.06 -21.17
C ILE A 197 -8.57 -2.27 -22.44
N THR A 198 -8.65 -0.94 -22.35
CA THR A 198 -8.95 -0.09 -23.52
C THR A 198 -7.87 -0.19 -24.57
N ASN A 199 -6.59 -0.20 -24.18
CA ASN A 199 -5.48 -0.34 -25.12
C ASN A 199 -5.46 -1.73 -25.79
N ARG A 200 -5.75 -2.80 -25.03
CA ARG A 200 -5.82 -4.17 -25.58
C ARG A 200 -6.97 -4.36 -26.56
N ASN A 201 -8.09 -3.68 -26.32
CA ASN A 201 -9.28 -3.78 -27.17
C ASN A 201 -9.34 -2.72 -28.29
N ALA A 202 -8.38 -1.79 -28.36
CA ALA A 202 -8.42 -0.65 -29.30
C ALA A 202 -8.58 -1.08 -30.76
N ASN A 203 -7.77 -2.02 -31.25
CA ASN A 203 -7.84 -2.48 -32.64
C ASN A 203 -9.17 -3.17 -32.96
N ARG A 204 -9.70 -3.95 -32.01
CA ARG A 204 -10.99 -4.62 -32.16
C ARG A 204 -12.12 -3.58 -32.20
N LEU A 205 -12.08 -2.60 -31.31
CA LEU A 205 -13.06 -1.51 -31.27
C LEU A 205 -13.03 -0.68 -32.55
N GLU A 206 -11.84 -0.40 -33.09
CA GLU A 206 -11.66 0.35 -34.33
C GLU A 206 -12.24 -0.40 -35.52
N PHE A 207 -11.96 -1.70 -35.62
CA PHE A 207 -12.55 -2.57 -36.65
C PHE A 207 -14.08 -2.60 -36.56
N GLU A 208 -14.64 -2.77 -35.36
CA GLU A 208 -16.08 -2.74 -35.14
C GLU A 208 -16.69 -1.38 -35.55
N ARG A 209 -16.03 -0.27 -35.19
CA ARG A 209 -16.47 1.08 -35.57
C ARG A 209 -16.51 1.31 -37.08
N LEU A 210 -15.51 0.82 -37.82
CA LEU A 210 -15.47 0.92 -39.28
C LEU A 210 -16.55 0.06 -39.92
N LEU A 211 -16.72 -1.18 -39.44
CA LEU A 211 -17.71 -2.12 -39.94
C LEU A 211 -19.15 -1.62 -39.71
N ASP A 212 -19.43 -1.05 -38.54
CA ASP A 212 -20.73 -0.45 -38.25
C ASP A 212 -20.98 0.82 -39.08
N GLY A 213 -19.94 1.62 -39.33
CA GLY A 213 -20.00 2.76 -40.24
C GLY A 213 -20.36 2.34 -41.68
N ALA A 214 -19.69 1.31 -42.19
CA ALA A 214 -19.98 0.75 -43.51
C ALA A 214 -21.41 0.18 -43.59
N LYS A 215 -21.84 -0.61 -42.62
CA LYS A 215 -23.22 -1.13 -42.54
C LYS A 215 -24.27 -0.02 -42.51
N THR A 216 -24.01 1.03 -41.76
CA THR A 216 -24.91 2.19 -41.66
C THR A 216 -25.01 2.92 -43.00
N TYR A 217 -23.87 3.12 -43.69
CA TYR A 217 -23.84 3.72 -45.02
C TYR A 217 -24.64 2.91 -46.05
N MET A 218 -24.45 1.57 -46.07
CA MET A 218 -25.15 0.66 -46.98
C MET A 218 -26.67 0.67 -46.75
N ARG A 219 -27.10 0.71 -45.48
CA ARG A 219 -28.52 0.83 -45.11
C ARG A 219 -29.12 2.15 -45.61
N HIS A 220 -28.39 3.26 -45.46
CA HIS A 220 -28.88 4.57 -45.90
C HIS A 220 -29.05 4.66 -47.43
N HIS A 221 -28.19 3.97 -48.19
CA HIS A 221 -28.22 3.97 -49.65
C HIS A 221 -29.02 2.82 -50.28
N LYS A 222 -29.75 2.02 -49.48
CA LYS A 222 -30.57 0.87 -49.94
C LYS A 222 -29.82 -0.08 -50.89
N SER A 223 -28.59 -0.44 -50.53
CA SER A 223 -27.81 -1.44 -51.27
C SER A 223 -28.55 -2.79 -51.34
N PRO A 224 -28.55 -3.50 -52.48
CA PRO A 224 -29.17 -4.82 -52.58
C PRO A 224 -28.49 -5.83 -51.65
N LEU A 225 -29.29 -6.71 -51.03
CA LEU A 225 -28.86 -7.72 -50.03
C LEU A 225 -27.81 -8.75 -50.51
N ALA A 226 -27.42 -8.72 -51.79
CA ALA A 226 -26.53 -9.71 -52.40
C ALA A 226 -25.03 -9.46 -52.18
N LEU A 227 -24.67 -8.50 -51.34
CA LEU A 227 -23.27 -8.10 -51.05
C LEU A 227 -22.87 -8.28 -49.56
N ASP A 228 -23.76 -8.82 -48.72
CA ASP A 228 -23.48 -9.22 -47.32
C ASP A 228 -22.92 -10.65 -47.24
#